data_AF-A0A1Y3EJ39-F1
#
_entry.id   AF-A0A1Y3EJ39-F1
#
_cell.length_a   1.000
_cell.length_b   1.000
_cell.length_c   1.000
_cell.angle_alpha   90.00
_cell.angle_beta   90.00
_cell.angle_gamma   90.00
#
_symmetry.space_group_name_H-M   'P 1'
#
loop_
_entity.id
_entity.type
_entity.pdbx_description
1 polymer ?
#
loop_
_entity_poly.entity_id
_entity_poly.type
_entity_poly.pdbx_seq_one_letter_code
_entity_poly.pdbx_strand_id
1 'polypeptide(L)' 'MYRHGYRTPLGTFPTDEYQEWAYPNGFRQLTKLGCQQQYELGQYLRSRYANFLSDHYNASE' A
#
# COMPACT_ATOMS: atom_id res chain seq x y z
N MET A 1 -11.02 -0.71 8.49
CA MET A 1 -10.99 -0.81 7.01
C MET A 1 -10.10 0.29 6.49
N TYR A 2 -9.03 -0.05 5.76
CA TYR A 2 -8.05 0.92 5.23
C TYR A 2 -7.95 0.77 3.71
N ARG A 3 -7.61 1.85 3.02
CA ARG A 3 -7.25 1.78 1.60
C ARG A 3 -5.83 1.25 1.44
N HIS A 4 -5.56 0.59 0.32
CA HIS A 4 -4.20 0.28 -0.13
C HIS A 4 -3.35 1.57 -0.24
N GLY A 5 -2.01 1.43 -0.20
CA GLY A 5 -1.08 2.53 -0.43
C GLY A 5 -1.06 3.02 -1.88
N TYR A 6 -0.24 4.01 -2.19
CA TYR A 6 -0.12 4.58 -3.52
C TYR A 6 0.21 3.53 -4.60
N ARG A 7 -0.61 3.50 -5.66
CA ARG A 7 -0.51 2.58 -6.79
C ARG A 7 -0.48 3.35 -8.11
N THR A 8 0.04 2.70 -9.15
CA THR A 8 -0.02 3.22 -10.53
C THR A 8 -1.47 3.29 -11.01
N PRO A 9 -1.76 4.09 -12.06
CA PRO A 9 -3.12 4.22 -12.59
C PRO A 9 -3.75 2.87 -12.94
N LEU A 10 -5.08 2.81 -12.96
CA LEU A 10 -5.79 1.58 -13.33
C LEU A 10 -5.67 1.26 -14.83
N GLY A 11 -5.36 2.30 -15.61
CA GLY A 11 -5.41 2.40 -17.05
C GLY A 11 -5.46 3.89 -17.39
N THR A 12 -5.37 4.20 -18.68
CA THR A 12 -5.46 5.57 -19.16
C THR A 12 -6.25 5.63 -20.47
N PHE A 13 -6.46 6.84 -21.00
CA PHE A 13 -7.16 7.07 -22.25
C PHE A 13 -6.23 6.82 -23.47
N PRO A 14 -6.79 6.52 -24.67
CA PRO A 14 -5.99 6.05 -25.81
C PRO A 14 -4.91 7.03 -26.30
N THR A 15 -5.13 8.34 -26.13
CA THR A 15 -4.20 9.39 -26.57
C THR A 15 -3.26 9.87 -25.46
N ASP A 16 -3.21 9.18 -24.33
CA ASP A 16 -2.21 9.48 -23.29
C ASP A 16 -0.83 9.07 -23.77
N GLU A 17 0.14 9.97 -23.65
CA GLU A 17 1.54 9.70 -23.98
C GLU A 17 2.16 8.68 -23.01
N TYR A 18 1.65 8.59 -21.77
CA TYR A 18 2.17 7.71 -20.72
C TYR A 18 1.30 6.47 -20.53
N GLN A 19 1.44 5.53 -21.45
CA GLN A 19 0.81 4.22 -21.36
C GLN A 19 1.50 3.32 -20.32
N GLU A 20 1.09 2.05 -20.25
CA GLU A 20 1.55 1.11 -19.22
C GLU A 20 3.08 0.98 -19.11
N TRP A 21 3.79 1.09 -20.23
CA TRP A 21 5.25 1.02 -20.31
C TRP A 21 5.97 2.14 -19.52
N ALA A 22 5.29 3.27 -19.26
CA ALA A 22 5.87 4.38 -18.51
C ALA A 22 5.98 4.09 -17.00
N TYR A 23 5.37 3.01 -16.52
CA TYR A 23 5.32 2.63 -15.12
C TYR A 23 6.20 1.40 -14.86
N PRO A 24 7.12 1.41 -13.88
CA PRO A 24 8.10 0.33 -13.68
C PRO A 24 7.51 -1.08 -13.55
N ASN A 25 6.30 -1.20 -13.02
CA ASN A 25 5.59 -2.47 -12.85
C ASN A 25 4.27 -2.52 -13.65
N GLY A 26 4.05 -1.57 -14.55
CA GLY A 26 2.77 -1.41 -15.26
C GLY A 26 1.65 -0.82 -14.41
N PHE A 27 0.42 -0.92 -14.92
CA PHE A 27 -0.76 -0.35 -14.30
C PHE A 27 -1.25 -1.19 -13.11
N ARG A 28 -2.04 -0.55 -12.24
CA ARG A 28 -2.70 -1.14 -11.06
C ARG A 28 -1.77 -1.64 -9.96
N GLN A 29 -0.46 -1.46 -10.10
CA GLN A 29 0.53 -2.01 -9.17
C GLN A 29 0.80 -1.07 -8.01
N LEU A 30 0.99 -1.66 -6.82
CA LEU A 30 1.46 -0.93 -5.65
C LEU A 30 2.89 -0.42 -5.93
N THR A 31 3.12 0.86 -5.67
CA THR A 31 4.45 1.46 -5.82
C THR A 31 5.29 1.24 -4.57
N LYS A 32 6.61 1.45 -4.66
CA LYS A 32 7.49 1.46 -3.47
C LYS A 32 7.02 2.46 -2.41
N LEU A 33 6.54 3.63 -2.84
CA LEU A 33 5.93 4.61 -1.94
C LEU A 33 4.67 4.05 -1.27
N GLY A 34 3.82 3.34 -2.03
CA GLY A 34 2.63 2.71 -1.47
C GLY A 34 2.95 1.63 -0.44
N CYS A 35 4.01 0.85 -0.67
CA CYS A 35 4.52 -0.09 0.34
C CYS A 35 4.97 0.64 1.61
N GLN A 36 5.75 1.71 1.45
CA GLN A 36 6.23 2.51 2.58
C GLN A 36 5.08 3.12 3.39
N GLN A 37 4.07 3.67 2.73
CA GLN A 37 2.87 4.22 3.41
C GLN A 37 2.16 3.17 4.27
N GLN A 38 2.03 1.93 3.77
CA GLN A 38 1.41 0.85 4.55
C GLN A 38 2.32 0.35 5.67
N TYR A 39 3.63 0.36 5.47
CA TYR A 39 4.59 0.05 6.52
C TYR A 39 4.54 1.06 7.67
N GLU A 40 4.50 2.36 7.36
CA GLU A 40 4.34 3.43 8.34
C GLU A 40 2.98 3.35 9.06
N LEU A 41 1.90 3.07 8.34
CA LEU A 41 0.60 2.80 8.94
C LEU A 41 0.65 1.61 9.92
N GLY A 42 1.32 0.52 9.54
CA GLY A 42 1.50 -0.66 10.39
C GLY A 42 2.25 -0.33 11.68
N GLN A 43 3.34 0.43 11.58
CA GLN A 43 4.10 0.92 12.75
C GLN A 43 3.22 1.78 13.66
N TYR A 44 2.47 2.73 13.08
CA TYR A 44 1.55 3.58 13.83
C TYR A 44 0.49 2.77 14.57
N LEU A 45 -0.14 1.80 13.90
CA LEU A 45 -1.17 0.94 14.51
C LEU A 45 -0.56 0.09 15.62
N ARG A 46 0.65 -0.46 15.43
CA ARG A 46 1.34 -1.22 16.48
C ARG A 46 1.60 -0.37 17.72
N SER A 47 2.07 0.87 17.56
CA SER A 47 2.26 1.79 18.68
C SER A 47 0.94 2.18 19.34
N ARG A 48 -0.09 2.48 18.54
CA ARG A 48 -1.41 2.90 19.03
C ARG A 48 -2.09 1.84 19.88
N TYR A 49 -1.92 0.58 19.53
CA TYR A 49 -2.56 -0.56 20.20
C TYR A 49 -1.59 -1.41 21.01
N ALA A 50 -0.43 -0.87 21.41
CA ALA A 50 0.59 -1.61 22.17
C ALA A 50 0.08 -2.17 23.50
N ASN A 51 -0.90 -1.51 24.13
CA ASN A 51 -1.51 -1.95 25.40
C ASN A 51 -2.73 -2.85 25.21
N PHE A 52 -3.16 -3.08 23.97
CA PHE A 52 -4.33 -3.89 23.63
C PHE A 52 -3.94 -5.18 22.91
N LEU A 53 -2.95 -5.12 22.02
CA LEU A 53 -2.45 -6.24 21.25
C LEU A 53 -1.17 -6.80 21.88
N SER A 54 -1.08 -8.12 21.93
CA SER A 54 0.13 -8.85 22.33
C SER A 54 1.35 -8.45 21.50
N ASP A 55 2.55 -8.61 22.09
CA ASP A 55 3.82 -8.24 21.46
C ASP A 55 4.15 -9.06 20.21
N HIS A 56 3.67 -10.30 20.20
CA HIS A 56 3.80 -11.22 19.08
C HIS A 56 2.43 -11.52 18.50
N TYR A 57 2.38 -11.62 17.18
CA TYR A 57 1.16 -11.98 16.48
C TYR A 57 0.68 -13.38 16.91
N ASN A 58 -0.59 -13.46 17.31
CA ASN A 58 -1.32 -14.70 17.54
C ASN A 58 -2.55 -14.69 16.62
N ALA A 59 -2.68 -15.70 15.77
CA ALA A 59 -3.77 -15.77 14.79
C ALA A 59 -5.15 -16.09 15.40
N SER A 60 -5.16 -16.63 16.63
CA SER A 60 -6.37 -17.03 17.36
C SER A 60 -6.76 -16.06 18.47
N GLU A 61 -5.95 -15.03 18.68
CA GLU A 61 -6.33 -13.86 19.51
C GLU A 61 -7.39 -13.02 18.77
#